data_AF-A0A9D1QGJ1-F1
#
_entry.id   AF-A0A9D1QGJ1-F1
#
_cell.length_a   1.000
_cell.length_b   1.000
_cell.length_c   1.000
_cell.angle_alpha   90.00
_cell.angle_beta   90.00
_cell.angle_gamma   90.00
#
_symmetry.space_group_name_H-M   'P 1'
#
loop_
_entity.id
_entity.type
_entity.pdbx_description
1 polymer ?
#
loop_
_entity_poly.entity_id
_entity_poly.type
_entity_poly.pdbx_seq_one_letter_code
_entity_poly.pdbx_strand_id
1 'polypeptide(L)'
;MDREEAVNRKFATVYRGLDEKEVRDHLKRLQDEIESRDEKIKQLEGLLDDREENLNSFRSVETSINEAILTAQRAGDETKRVASDRAEEIVAGAAAERERIIEDAMSRARHIASQTEDMKRQSKVFRARFKMLVEAQLDLLKSEEWDYLLDFEQNQAQRLDGMKDSQPESGE
;
A
#
# COMPACT_ATOMS: atom_id res chain seq x y z
N MET A 1 -39.23 -70.24 16.55
CA MET A 1 -40.49 -70.86 16.13
C MET A 1 -40.99 -70.15 14.90
N ASP A 2 -41.13 -70.90 13.80
CA ASP A 2 -41.72 -70.32 12.59
C ASP A 2 -43.21 -70.06 12.80
N ARG A 3 -43.76 -69.05 12.15
CA ARG A 3 -45.18 -68.64 12.33
C ARG A 3 -46.14 -69.80 12.05
N GLU A 4 -45.77 -70.70 11.13
CA GLU A 4 -46.51 -71.92 10.83
C GLU A 4 -46.44 -72.97 11.96
N GLU A 5 -45.29 -73.10 12.61
CA GLU A 5 -45.07 -74.05 13.71
C GLU A 5 -45.79 -73.61 15.00
N ALA A 6 -45.97 -72.30 15.20
CA ALA A 6 -46.74 -71.74 16.31
C ALA A 6 -48.24 -72.06 16.21
N VAL A 7 -48.79 -72.07 14.98
CA VAL A 7 -50.23 -72.18 14.71
C VAL A 7 -50.66 -73.63 14.44
N ASN A 8 -49.83 -74.43 13.77
CA ASN A 8 -50.20 -75.78 13.32
C ASN A 8 -49.69 -76.92 14.22
N ARG A 9 -49.17 -76.62 15.42
CA ARG A 9 -48.69 -77.67 16.33
C ARG A 9 -49.85 -78.51 16.85
N LYS A 10 -49.74 -79.83 16.68
CA LYS A 10 -50.70 -80.82 17.23
C LYS A 10 -50.20 -81.29 18.60
N PHE A 11 -51.06 -81.26 19.60
CA PHE A 11 -50.76 -81.72 20.97
C PHE A 11 -51.32 -83.12 21.20
N ALA A 12 -50.70 -83.89 22.08
CA ALA A 12 -51.20 -85.19 22.52
C ALA A 12 -52.57 -85.05 23.22
N THR A 13 -53.45 -86.04 23.06
CA THR A 13 -54.80 -86.06 23.64
C THR A 13 -54.86 -86.99 24.85
N VAL A 14 -55.42 -86.51 25.95
CA VAL A 14 -55.68 -87.24 27.21
C VAL A 14 -57.20 -87.44 27.37
N TYR A 15 -57.66 -88.29 28.32
CA TYR A 15 -59.09 -88.50 28.54
C TYR A 15 -59.81 -87.16 28.80
N ARG A 16 -60.67 -86.76 27.86
CA ARG A 16 -61.38 -85.46 27.81
C ARG A 16 -60.52 -84.20 27.57
N GLY A 17 -59.44 -84.25 26.78
CA GLY A 17 -58.80 -83.01 26.34
C GLY A 17 -57.42 -83.15 25.70
N LEU A 18 -56.77 -82.02 25.45
CA LEU A 18 -55.35 -81.94 25.07
C LEU A 18 -54.48 -82.05 26.32
N ASP A 19 -53.24 -82.51 26.17
CA ASP A 19 -52.25 -82.55 27.23
C ASP A 19 -51.91 -81.13 27.67
N GLU A 20 -52.41 -80.78 28.84
CA GLU A 20 -52.22 -79.47 29.45
C GLU A 20 -50.74 -79.12 29.63
N LYS A 21 -49.86 -80.12 29.81
CA LYS A 21 -48.43 -79.91 30.03
C LYS A 21 -47.73 -79.51 28.72
N GLU A 22 -48.02 -80.21 27.63
CA GLU A 22 -47.45 -79.93 26.31
C GLU A 22 -47.91 -78.56 25.76
N VAL A 23 -49.18 -78.22 25.98
CA VAL A 23 -49.73 -76.90 25.63
C VAL A 23 -49.06 -75.80 26.45
N ARG A 24 -48.86 -75.99 27.75
CA ARG A 24 -48.21 -75.00 28.62
C ARG A 24 -46.74 -74.78 28.22
N ASP A 25 -46.02 -75.84 27.85
CA ASP A 25 -44.63 -75.75 27.40
C ASP A 25 -44.49 -75.09 26.01
N HIS A 26 -45.50 -75.23 25.14
CA HIS A 26 -45.55 -74.52 23.86
C HIS A 26 -45.86 -73.03 24.05
N LEU A 27 -46.85 -72.70 24.89
CA LEU A 27 -47.19 -71.31 25.23
C LEU A 27 -46.00 -70.59 25.89
N LYS A 28 -45.23 -71.30 26.73
CA LYS A 28 -44.03 -70.74 27.36
C LYS A 28 -42.94 -70.42 26.35
N ARG A 29 -42.68 -71.32 25.39
CA ARG A 29 -41.74 -71.04 24.28
C ARG A 29 -42.20 -69.90 23.38
N LEU A 30 -43.51 -69.80 23.12
CA LEU A 30 -44.10 -68.67 22.39
C LEU A 30 -43.92 -67.35 23.14
N GLN A 31 -44.11 -67.37 24.45
CA GLN A 31 -43.89 -66.21 25.32
C GLN A 31 -42.42 -65.77 25.27
N ASP A 32 -41.48 -66.68 25.50
CA ASP A 32 -40.04 -66.39 25.49
C ASP A 32 -39.58 -65.79 24.15
N GLU A 33 -40.15 -66.28 23.04
CA GLU A 33 -39.79 -65.81 21.70
C GLU A 33 -40.43 -64.47 21.32
N ILE A 34 -41.62 -64.16 21.85
CA ILE A 34 -42.21 -62.82 21.77
C ILE A 34 -41.38 -61.84 22.60
N GLU A 35 -41.03 -62.19 23.85
CA GLU A 35 -40.19 -61.33 24.70
C GLU A 35 -38.83 -61.06 24.05
N SER A 36 -38.20 -62.07 23.45
CA SER A 36 -36.95 -61.90 22.70
C SER A 36 -37.09 -60.98 21.48
N ARG A 37 -38.22 -61.05 20.77
CA ARG A 37 -38.51 -60.15 19.64
C ARG A 37 -38.74 -58.73 20.12
N ASP A 38 -39.49 -58.54 21.20
CA ASP A 38 -39.77 -57.22 21.77
C ASP A 38 -38.49 -56.54 22.26
N GLU A 39 -37.59 -57.30 22.92
CA GLU A 39 -36.25 -56.79 23.28
C GLU A 39 -35.46 -56.37 22.05
N LYS A 40 -35.51 -57.16 20.97
CA LYS A 40 -34.79 -56.87 19.73
C LYS A 40 -35.37 -55.66 18.99
N ILE A 41 -36.69 -55.50 18.97
CA ILE A 41 -37.36 -54.31 18.44
C ILE A 41 -36.89 -53.09 19.21
N LYS A 42 -36.91 -53.14 20.54
CA LYS A 42 -36.47 -52.04 21.41
C LYS A 42 -34.99 -51.67 21.18
N GLN A 43 -34.12 -52.66 20.95
CA GLN A 43 -32.72 -52.42 20.58
C GLN A 43 -32.58 -51.77 19.20
N LEU A 44 -33.35 -52.23 18.21
CA LEU A 44 -33.33 -51.67 16.86
C LEU A 44 -33.88 -50.25 16.81
N GLU A 45 -34.93 -49.96 17.58
CA GLU A 45 -35.50 -48.61 17.74
C GLU A 45 -34.46 -47.68 18.36
N GLY A 46 -33.77 -48.09 19.44
CA GLY A 46 -32.70 -47.28 20.03
C GLY A 46 -31.54 -47.01 19.05
N LEU A 47 -31.14 -48.02 18.26
CA LEU A 47 -30.14 -47.83 17.21
C LEU A 47 -30.63 -46.90 16.09
N LEU A 48 -31.92 -46.91 15.77
CA LEU A 48 -32.49 -46.03 14.76
C LEU A 48 -32.44 -44.56 15.23
N ASP A 49 -32.85 -44.32 16.48
CA ASP A 49 -32.81 -42.99 17.11
C ASP A 49 -31.39 -42.44 17.14
N ASP A 50 -30.41 -43.25 17.60
CA ASP A 50 -28.99 -42.87 17.61
C ASP A 50 -28.49 -42.49 16.20
N ARG A 51 -28.95 -43.21 15.17
CA ARG A 51 -28.54 -42.97 13.78
C ARG A 51 -29.21 -41.73 13.20
N GLU A 52 -30.48 -41.48 13.53
CA GLU A 52 -31.18 -40.25 13.14
C GLU A 52 -30.55 -39.01 13.78
N GLU A 53 -30.18 -39.08 15.07
CA GLU A 53 -29.48 -37.98 15.74
C GLU A 53 -28.13 -37.68 15.07
N ASN A 54 -27.34 -38.72 14.78
CA ASN A 54 -26.07 -38.56 14.06
C ASN A 54 -26.27 -37.97 12.66
N LEU A 55 -27.29 -38.41 11.90
CA LEU A 55 -27.59 -37.84 10.59
C LEU A 55 -27.97 -36.37 10.67
N ASN A 56 -28.77 -35.99 11.67
CA ASN A 56 -29.15 -34.59 11.88
C ASN A 56 -27.93 -33.73 12.25
N SER A 57 -27.02 -34.25 13.07
CA SER A 57 -25.74 -33.61 13.38
C SER A 57 -24.90 -33.39 12.12
N PHE A 58 -24.75 -34.42 11.27
CA PHE A 58 -24.00 -34.29 10.01
C PHE A 58 -24.63 -33.26 9.07
N ARG A 59 -25.96 -33.23 8.93
CA ARG A 59 -26.65 -32.21 8.12
C ARG A 59 -26.44 -30.80 8.66
N SER A 60 -26.42 -30.63 9.98
CA SER A 60 -26.12 -29.35 10.63
C SER A 60 -24.69 -28.89 10.30
N VAL A 61 -23.72 -29.80 10.46
CA VAL A 61 -22.31 -29.53 10.13
C VAL A 61 -22.14 -29.19 8.65
N GLU A 62 -22.77 -29.95 7.74
CA GLU A 62 -22.76 -29.67 6.30
C GLU A 62 -23.30 -28.27 5.99
N THR A 63 -24.41 -27.89 6.62
CA THR A 63 -25.00 -26.56 6.46
C THR A 63 -24.04 -25.47 6.93
N SER A 64 -23.44 -25.62 8.12
CA SER A 64 -22.46 -24.66 8.64
C SER A 64 -21.22 -24.56 7.74
N ILE A 65 -20.74 -25.67 7.18
CA ILE A 65 -19.61 -25.67 6.25
C ILE A 65 -19.98 -24.92 4.98
N ASN A 66 -21.16 -25.14 4.42
CA ASN A 66 -21.63 -24.44 3.22
C ASN A 66 -21.73 -22.93 3.46
N GLU A 67 -22.26 -22.51 4.62
CA GLU A 67 -22.29 -21.09 5.01
C GLU A 67 -20.89 -20.49 5.19
N ALA A 68 -19.96 -21.26 5.80
CA ALA A 68 -18.57 -20.83 5.96
C ALA A 68 -17.87 -20.67 4.61
N ILE A 69 -18.08 -21.59 3.66
CA ILE A 69 -17.54 -21.51 2.30
C ILE A 69 -18.09 -20.29 1.57
N LEU A 70 -19.40 -20.07 1.62
CA LEU A 70 -20.02 -18.89 1.00
C LEU A 70 -19.48 -17.59 1.58
N THR A 71 -19.29 -17.55 2.89
CA THR A 71 -18.72 -16.39 3.58
C THR A 71 -17.25 -16.17 3.20
N ALA A 72 -16.45 -17.22 3.16
CA ALA A 72 -15.06 -17.17 2.73
C ALA A 72 -14.94 -16.69 1.27
N GLN A 73 -15.82 -17.17 0.38
CA GLN A 73 -15.85 -16.72 -1.01
C GLN A 73 -16.18 -15.23 -1.11
N ARG A 74 -17.23 -14.76 -0.42
CA ARG A 74 -17.58 -13.33 -0.39
C ARG A 74 -16.44 -12.47 0.16
N ALA A 75 -15.78 -12.93 1.22
CA ALA A 75 -14.64 -12.22 1.80
C ALA A 75 -13.45 -12.17 0.82
N GLY A 76 -13.20 -13.26 0.08
CA GLY A 76 -12.18 -13.32 -0.96
C GLY A 76 -12.46 -12.37 -2.13
N ASP A 77 -13.70 -12.37 -2.63
CA ASP A 77 -14.13 -11.49 -3.72
C ASP A 77 -14.07 -10.01 -3.30
N GLU A 78 -14.53 -9.68 -2.09
CA GLU A 78 -14.46 -8.32 -1.56
C GLU A 78 -13.01 -7.87 -1.35
N THR A 79 -12.15 -8.74 -0.83
CA THR A 79 -10.71 -8.45 -0.67
C THR A 79 -10.06 -8.16 -2.03
N LYS A 80 -10.39 -8.94 -3.05
CA LYS A 80 -9.88 -8.74 -4.41
C LYS A 80 -10.37 -7.42 -5.00
N ARG A 81 -11.64 -7.08 -4.81
CA ARG A 81 -12.23 -5.81 -5.26
C ARG A 81 -11.52 -4.62 -4.60
N VAL A 82 -11.43 -4.62 -3.26
CA VAL A 82 -10.76 -3.55 -2.50
C VAL A 82 -9.29 -3.42 -2.89
N ALA A 83 -8.58 -4.53 -3.11
CA ALA A 83 -7.19 -4.49 -3.56
C ALA A 83 -7.05 -3.87 -4.97
N SER A 84 -7.99 -4.17 -5.88
CA SER A 84 -8.03 -3.59 -7.22
C SER A 84 -8.29 -2.09 -7.17
N ASP A 85 -9.34 -1.67 -6.45
CA ASP A 85 -9.71 -0.26 -6.28
C ASP A 85 -8.53 0.54 -5.69
N ARG A 86 -7.87 -0.02 -4.66
CA ARG A 86 -6.72 0.62 -4.03
C ARG A 86 -5.50 0.69 -4.95
N ALA A 87 -5.28 -0.31 -5.80
CA ALA A 87 -4.21 -0.27 -6.78
C ALA A 87 -4.45 0.85 -7.81
N GLU A 88 -5.69 1.02 -8.28
CA GLU A 88 -6.08 2.09 -9.18
C GLU A 88 -5.90 3.47 -8.53
N GLU A 89 -6.32 3.65 -7.27
CA GLU A 89 -6.10 4.88 -6.51
C GLU A 89 -4.61 5.23 -6.39
N ILE A 90 -3.75 4.24 -6.10
CA ILE A 90 -2.30 4.45 -5.99
C ILE A 90 -1.72 4.89 -7.32
N VAL A 91 -2.10 4.25 -8.42
CA VAL A 91 -1.62 4.61 -9.76
C VAL A 91 -2.08 6.01 -10.15
N ALA A 92 -3.36 6.33 -9.89
CA ALA A 92 -3.91 7.66 -10.16
C ALA A 92 -3.22 8.75 -9.32
N GLY A 93 -3.00 8.49 -8.03
CA GLY A 93 -2.28 9.40 -7.13
C GLY A 93 -0.83 9.62 -7.55
N ALA A 94 -0.12 8.56 -7.94
CA ALA A 94 1.25 8.65 -8.44
C ALA A 94 1.33 9.42 -9.79
N ALA A 95 0.33 9.27 -10.65
CA ALA A 95 0.26 10.02 -11.90
C ALA A 95 0.02 11.52 -11.65
N ALA A 96 -0.89 11.87 -10.76
CA ALA A 96 -1.16 13.26 -10.39
C ALA A 96 0.06 13.94 -9.75
N GLU A 97 0.75 13.25 -8.83
CA GLU A 97 1.95 13.79 -8.18
C GLU A 97 3.10 13.95 -9.19
N ARG A 98 3.26 13.00 -10.12
CA ARG A 98 4.24 13.13 -11.21
C ARG A 98 3.99 14.38 -12.03
N GLU A 99 2.74 14.63 -12.42
CA GLU A 99 2.40 15.81 -13.21
C GLU A 99 2.70 17.10 -12.45
N ARG A 100 2.36 17.15 -11.15
CA ARG A 100 2.69 18.27 -10.27
C ARG A 100 4.19 18.55 -10.19
N ILE A 101 5.00 17.49 -10.06
CA ILE A 101 6.47 17.60 -10.02
C ILE A 101 7.01 18.13 -11.35
N ILE A 102 6.49 17.63 -12.47
CA ILE A 102 6.89 18.08 -13.82
C ILE A 102 6.55 19.56 -13.99
N GLU A 103 5.35 19.98 -13.62
CA GLU A 103 4.91 21.37 -13.74
C GLU A 103 5.76 22.31 -12.88
N ASP A 104 6.04 21.96 -11.62
CA ASP A 104 6.92 22.75 -10.74
C ASP A 104 8.35 22.83 -11.31
N ALA A 105 8.90 21.70 -11.78
CA ALA A 105 10.22 21.68 -12.41
C ALA A 105 10.28 22.55 -13.67
N MET A 106 9.26 22.50 -14.53
CA MET A 106 9.16 23.35 -15.72
C MET A 106 9.03 24.82 -15.36
N SER A 107 8.23 25.16 -14.35
CA SER A 107 8.07 26.52 -13.86
C SER A 107 9.40 27.09 -13.35
N ARG A 108 10.13 26.32 -12.54
CA ARG A 108 11.47 26.68 -12.05
C ARG A 108 12.48 26.84 -13.18
N ALA A 109 12.46 25.92 -14.16
CA ALA A 109 13.35 26.00 -15.31
C ALA A 109 13.11 27.29 -16.12
N ARG A 110 11.85 27.65 -16.36
CA ARG A 110 11.48 28.92 -17.03
C ARG A 110 11.94 30.13 -16.22
N HIS A 111 11.76 30.10 -14.91
CA HIS A 111 12.20 31.19 -14.03
C HIS A 111 13.71 31.40 -14.09
N ILE A 112 14.50 30.33 -13.96
CA ILE A 112 15.97 30.39 -14.06
C ILE A 112 16.41 30.87 -15.44
N ALA A 113 15.76 30.40 -16.51
CA ALA A 113 16.06 30.85 -17.87
C ALA A 113 15.84 32.36 -18.04
N SER A 114 14.72 32.89 -17.51
CA SER A 114 14.45 34.33 -17.51
C SER A 114 15.50 35.11 -16.71
N GLN A 115 15.81 34.67 -15.49
CA GLN A 115 16.84 35.31 -14.65
C GLN A 115 18.22 35.30 -15.32
N THR A 116 18.55 34.22 -16.03
CA THR A 116 19.82 34.11 -16.77
C THR A 116 19.87 35.12 -17.91
N GLU A 117 18.78 35.30 -18.64
CA GLU A 117 18.72 36.28 -19.74
C GLU A 117 18.79 37.72 -19.20
N ASP A 118 18.09 38.01 -18.11
CA ASP A 118 18.16 39.31 -17.44
C ASP A 118 19.59 39.61 -16.95
N MET A 119 20.26 38.63 -16.34
CA MET A 119 21.65 38.75 -15.88
C MET A 119 22.61 39.00 -17.06
N LYS A 120 22.43 38.32 -18.18
CA LYS A 120 23.21 38.56 -19.41
C LYS A 120 23.00 39.99 -19.92
N ARG A 121 21.76 40.46 -19.94
CA ARG A 121 21.43 41.84 -20.34
C ARG A 121 22.09 42.86 -19.40
N GLN A 122 21.99 42.65 -18.09
CA GLN A 122 22.65 43.51 -17.09
C GLN A 122 24.18 43.50 -17.26
N SER A 123 24.78 42.34 -17.51
CA SER A 123 26.23 42.20 -17.75
C SER A 123 26.68 42.97 -19.00
N LYS A 124 25.90 42.93 -20.09
CA LYS A 124 26.17 43.72 -21.30
C LYS A 124 26.13 45.22 -21.02
N VAL A 125 25.10 45.68 -20.29
CA VAL A 125 24.96 47.10 -19.90
C VAL A 125 26.10 47.54 -19.00
N PHE A 126 26.43 46.74 -17.98
CA PHE A 126 27.55 47.00 -17.08
C PHE A 126 28.86 47.10 -17.85
N ARG A 127 29.16 46.15 -18.74
CA ARG A 127 30.36 46.17 -19.58
C ARG A 127 30.43 47.44 -20.43
N ALA A 128 29.33 47.85 -21.07
CA ALA A 128 29.30 49.06 -21.88
C ALA A 128 29.57 50.32 -21.03
N ARG A 129 28.92 50.44 -19.86
CA ARG A 129 29.14 51.54 -18.92
C ARG A 129 30.57 51.57 -18.38
N PHE A 130 31.12 50.42 -18.03
CA PHE A 130 32.48 50.31 -17.54
C PHE A 130 33.49 50.70 -18.62
N LYS A 131 33.28 50.26 -19.87
CA LYS A 131 34.12 50.67 -21.00
C LYS A 131 34.11 52.19 -21.19
N MET A 132 32.93 52.82 -21.21
CA MET A 132 32.83 54.29 -21.30
C MET A 132 33.52 55.00 -20.15
N LEU A 133 33.41 54.47 -18.92
CA LEU A 133 34.10 55.03 -17.75
C LEU A 133 35.62 54.98 -17.93
N VAL A 134 36.16 53.82 -18.34
CA VAL A 134 37.60 53.66 -18.57
C VAL A 134 38.09 54.55 -19.73
N GLU A 135 37.32 54.64 -20.82
CA GLU A 135 37.64 55.54 -21.94
C GLU A 135 37.68 57.00 -21.47
N ALA A 136 36.69 57.46 -20.69
CA ALA A 136 36.69 58.82 -20.14
C ALA A 136 37.88 59.09 -19.20
N GLN A 137 38.27 58.12 -18.36
CA GLN A 137 39.44 58.24 -17.50
C GLN A 137 40.76 58.22 -18.30
N LEU A 138 40.81 57.46 -19.39
CA LEU A 138 41.97 57.44 -20.29
C LEU A 138 42.08 58.76 -21.06
N ASP A 139 40.97 59.31 -21.52
CA ASP A 139 40.94 60.62 -22.21
C ASP A 139 41.38 61.74 -21.26
N LEU A 140 40.98 61.69 -19.99
CA LEU A 140 41.47 62.61 -18.97
C LEU A 140 42.99 62.51 -18.74
N LEU A 141 43.57 61.30 -18.76
CA LEU A 141 45.03 61.12 -18.62
C LEU A 141 45.81 61.57 -19.86
N LYS A 142 45.19 61.47 -21.04
CA LYS A 142 45.78 61.91 -22.31
C LYS A 142 45.59 63.39 -22.59
N SER A 143 44.86 64.11 -21.74
CA SER A 143 44.65 65.52 -21.95
C SER A 143 45.96 66.27 -21.74
N GLU A 144 46.21 67.25 -22.63
CA GLU A 144 47.41 68.09 -22.56
C GLU A 144 47.51 68.86 -21.24
N GLU A 145 46.41 68.96 -20.47
CA GLU A 145 46.40 69.55 -19.13
C GLU A 145 47.39 68.88 -18.17
N TRP A 146 47.64 67.57 -18.31
CA TRP A 146 48.67 66.88 -17.53
C TRP A 146 50.08 67.21 -18.01
N ASP A 147 50.29 67.33 -19.32
CA ASP A 147 51.57 67.74 -19.88
C ASP A 147 51.92 69.17 -19.43
N TYR A 148 50.95 70.10 -19.44
CA TYR A 148 51.11 71.46 -18.90
C TYR A 148 51.38 71.46 -17.38
N LEU A 149 50.72 70.59 -16.61
CA LEU A 149 50.91 70.51 -15.15
C LEU A 149 52.31 69.97 -14.80
N LEU A 150 52.79 68.95 -15.53
CA LEU A 150 54.10 68.34 -15.32
C LEU A 150 55.24 69.26 -15.80
N ASP A 151 55.06 69.94 -16.93
CA ASP A 151 56.03 70.93 -17.44
C ASP A 151 56.13 72.17 -16.53
N PHE A 152 55.05 72.52 -15.82
CA PHE A 152 55.06 73.64 -14.86
C PHE A 152 55.97 73.39 -13.67
N GLU A 153 55.99 72.18 -13.11
CA GLU A 153 56.90 71.81 -12.01
C GLU A 153 58.37 71.83 -12.47
N GLN A 154 58.65 71.33 -13.67
CA GLN A 154 59.99 71.31 -14.25
C GLN A 154 60.54 72.72 -14.49
N ASN A 155 59.70 73.63 -15.00
CA ASN A 155 60.03 75.04 -15.19
C ASN A 155 60.20 75.79 -13.85
N GLN A 156 59.42 75.48 -12.81
CA GLN A 156 59.63 76.06 -11.48
C GLN A 156 60.96 75.62 -10.85
N ALA A 157 61.32 74.35 -10.97
CA ALA A 157 62.59 73.82 -10.48
C ALA A 157 63.78 74.47 -11.17
N GLN A 158 63.74 74.63 -12.50
CA GLN A 158 64.80 75.33 -13.26
C GLN A 158 64.92 76.82 -12.88
N ARG A 159 63.80 77.49 -12.60
CA ARG A 159 63.83 78.90 -12.15
C ARG A 159 64.41 79.07 -10.74
N LEU A 160 64.17 78.12 -9.84
CA LEU A 160 64.72 78.13 -8.48
C LEU A 160 66.23 77.83 -8.48
N ASP A 161 66.70 76.98 -9.39
CA ASP A 161 68.13 76.66 -9.54
C ASP A 161 68.89 77.84 -10.17
N GLY A 162 68.34 78.46 -11.22
CA GLY A 162 68.91 79.68 -11.82
C GLY A 162 68.92 80.91 -10.89
N MET A 163 68.06 80.93 -9.86
CA MET A 163 68.08 81.94 -8.80
C MET A 163 69.16 81.69 -7.73
N LYS A 164 69.62 80.45 -7.54
CA LYS A 164 70.76 80.13 -6.68
C LYS A 164 72.09 80.50 -7.32
N ASP A 165 72.20 80.31 -8.64
CA ASP A 165 73.43 80.65 -9.39
C ASP A 165 73.61 82.16 -9.64
N SER A 166 72.62 82.99 -9.29
CA SER A 166 72.63 84.44 -9.53
C SER A 166 72.77 85.30 -8.27
N GLN A 167 73.10 84.71 -7.11
CA GLN A 167 73.64 85.47 -5.98
C GLN A 167 75.18 85.54 -6.10
N PRO A 168 75.79 86.67 -6.49
CA PRO A 168 77.23 86.81 -6.41
C PRO A 168 77.64 87.00 -4.94
N GLU A 169 78.64 86.22 -4.52
CA GLU A 169 79.47 86.52 -3.35
C GLU A 169 80.09 87.91 -3.51
N SER A 170 79.81 88.80 -2.56
CA SER A 170 80.64 89.95 -2.22
C SER A 170 80.48 90.17 -0.72
N GLY A 171 81.46 89.96 0.16
CA GLY A 171 82.90 90.11 -0.02
C GLY A 171 83.30 91.49 0.50
N GLU A 172 83.74 91.50 1.78
CA GLU A 172 84.30 92.59 2.61
C GLU A 172 83.37 93.71 3.12
#